data_AF-A0A1Y3BUW4-F1
#
_entry.id   AF-A0A1Y3BUW4-F1
#
_cell.length_a   1.000
_cell.length_b   1.000
_cell.length_c   1.000
_cell.angle_alpha   90.00
_cell.angle_beta   90.00
_cell.angle_gamma   90.00
#
_symmetry.space_group_name_H-M   'P 1'
#
loop_
_entity.id
_entity.type
_entity.pdbx_description
1 polymer ?
#
loop_
_entity_poly.entity_id
_entity_poly.type
_entity_poly.pdbx_seq_one_letter_code
_entity_poly.pdbx_strand_id
1 'polypeptide(L)'
;MVVGTIQIIYAASTSLGQRNLKKRIAYSSVSHMGFILIGIASITDTGLMELFLQIISHGFIGAALFFLAGTSYDRITSCLSR
;
A
#
# COMPACT_ATOMS: atom_id res chain seq x y z
N MET A 1 1.58 -18.72 7.11
CA MET A 1 2.15 -18.52 5.76
C MET A 1 1.10 -18.57 4.65
N VAL A 2 0.36 -19.67 4.48
CA VAL A 2 -0.68 -19.82 3.43
C VAL A 2 -1.71 -18.67 3.43
N VAL A 3 -2.20 -18.26 4.60
CA VAL A 3 -3.18 -17.15 4.73
C VAL A 3 -2.61 -15.83 4.22
N GLY A 4 -1.34 -15.53 4.50
CA GLY A 4 -0.69 -14.31 4.02
C GLY A 4 -0.48 -14.32 2.51
N THR A 5 -0.09 -15.46 1.93
CA THR A 5 0.06 -15.61 0.48
C THR A 5 -1.27 -15.42 -0.25
N ILE A 6 -2.35 -16.02 0.25
CA ILE A 6 -3.70 -15.85 -0.29
C ILE A 6 -4.13 -14.38 -0.21
N GLN A 7 -3.81 -13.69 0.89
CA GLN A 7 -4.17 -12.29 1.08
C GLN A 7 -3.46 -11.36 0.10
N ILE A 8 -2.16 -11.58 -0.16
CA ILE A 8 -1.37 -10.83 -1.16
C ILE A 8 -1.98 -11.01 -2.55
N ILE A 9 -2.23 -12.25 -2.96
CA ILE A 9 -2.78 -12.56 -4.29
C ILE A 9 -4.18 -11.94 -4.44
N TYR A 10 -5.05 -12.12 -3.44
CA TYR A 10 -6.41 -11.60 -3.47
C TYR A 10 -6.46 -10.06 -3.52
N ALA A 11 -5.63 -9.38 -2.73
CA ALA A 11 -5.53 -7.93 -2.73
C ALA A 11 -4.95 -7.39 -4.05
N ALA A 12 -3.94 -8.07 -4.62
CA ALA A 12 -3.35 -7.70 -5.91
C ALA A 12 -4.37 -7.83 -7.06
N SER A 13 -5.08 -8.95 -7.15
CA SER A 13 -6.13 -9.16 -8.15
C SER A 13 -7.27 -8.15 -8.02
N THR A 14 -7.70 -7.85 -6.78
CA THR A 14 -8.76 -6.87 -6.52
C THR A 14 -8.34 -5.43 -6.85
N SER A 15 -7.04 -5.10 -6.70
CA SER A 15 -6.49 -3.79 -7.07
C SER A 15 -6.52 -3.54 -8.58
N LEU A 16 -6.33 -4.57 -9.41
CA LEU A 16 -6.36 -4.42 -10.88
C LEU A 16 -7.74 -4.01 -11.41
N GLY A 17 -8.82 -4.43 -10.75
CA GLY A 17 -10.20 -4.13 -11.16
C GLY A 17 -10.73 -2.74 -10.76
N GLN A 18 -10.02 -1.98 -9.92
CA GLN A 18 -10.52 -0.69 -9.41
C GLN A 18 -10.24 0.46 -10.40
N ARG A 19 -11.31 1.08 -10.93
CA ARG A 19 -11.23 2.28 -11.81
C ARG A 19 -10.84 3.58 -11.09
N ASN A 20 -10.93 3.60 -9.76
CA ASN A 20 -10.63 4.79 -8.95
C ASN A 20 -9.19 4.73 -8.43
N LEU A 21 -8.33 5.66 -8.85
CA LEU A 21 -6.91 5.72 -8.45
C LEU A 21 -6.72 5.76 -6.92
N LYS A 22 -7.54 6.52 -6.18
CA LYS A 22 -7.51 6.54 -4.71
C LYS A 22 -7.76 5.17 -4.09
N LYS A 23 -8.70 4.39 -4.63
CA LYS A 23 -8.99 3.02 -4.15
C LYS A 23 -7.87 2.04 -4.55
N ARG A 24 -7.32 2.18 -5.76
CA ARG A 24 -6.21 1.37 -6.26
C ARG A 24 -4.96 1.47 -5.38
N ILE A 25 -4.63 2.69 -4.96
CA ILE A 25 -3.54 2.97 -4.04
C ILE A 25 -3.80 2.33 -2.66
N ALA A 26 -5.03 2.46 -2.13
CA ALA A 26 -5.41 1.84 -0.87
C ALA A 26 -5.33 0.30 -0.92
N TYR A 27 -5.79 -0.34 -2.01
CA TYR A 27 -5.70 -1.80 -2.17
C TYR A 27 -4.25 -2.29 -2.38
N SER A 28 -3.39 -1.49 -3.00
CA SER A 28 -1.96 -1.80 -3.08
C SER A 28 -1.30 -1.84 -1.70
N SER A 29 -1.70 -0.93 -0.80
CA SER A 29 -1.26 -0.91 0.60
C SER A 29 -1.72 -2.17 1.37
N VAL A 30 -2.92 -2.66 1.10
CA VAL A 30 -3.46 -3.88 1.71
C VAL A 30 -2.69 -5.13 1.26
N SER A 31 -2.28 -5.20 -0.01
CA SER A 31 -1.43 -6.30 -0.49
C SER A 31 -0.07 -6.32 0.23
N HIS A 32 0.53 -5.15 0.45
CA HIS A 32 1.80 -5.02 1.16
C HIS A 32 1.72 -5.44 2.64
N MET A 33 0.58 -5.23 3.30
CA MET A 33 0.32 -5.71 4.68
C MET A 33 0.28 -7.25 4.77
N GLY A 34 0.03 -7.96 3.66
CA GLY A 34 0.12 -9.42 3.62
C GLY A 34 1.53 -9.95 3.88
N PHE A 35 2.58 -9.19 3.50
CA PHE A 35 3.98 -9.54 3.79
C PHE A 35 4.30 -9.45 5.29
N ILE A 36 3.70 -8.50 6.01
CA ILE A 36 3.80 -8.37 7.48
C ILE A 36 3.26 -9.63 8.17
N LEU A 37 2.11 -10.12 7.72
CA LEU A 37 1.50 -11.36 8.26
C LEU A 37 2.36 -12.60 8.00
N ILE A 38 3.04 -12.67 6.85
CA ILE A 38 3.97 -13.77 6.56
C ILE A 38 5.24 -13.66 7.42
N GLY A 39 5.80 -12.45 7.57
CA GLY A 39 6.99 -12.19 8.38
C GLY A 39 6.80 -12.53 9.85
N ILE A 40 5.67 -12.12 10.44
CA ILE A 40 5.30 -12.49 11.82
C ILE A 40 5.09 -14.00 11.95
N ALA A 41 4.45 -14.64 10.96
CA ALA A 41 4.21 -16.08 10.99
C ALA A 41 5.50 -16.91 10.85
N SER A 42 6.61 -16.31 10.39
CA SER A 42 7.90 -17.00 10.25
C SER A 42 8.68 -17.07 11.56
N ILE A 43 8.43 -16.16 12.53
CA ILE A 43 9.14 -16.05 13.83
C ILE A 43 10.68 -16.24 13.67
N THR A 44 11.22 -15.72 12.57
CA THR A 44 12.64 -15.81 12.23
C THR A 44 13.24 -14.42 12.35
N ASP A 45 14.51 -14.32 12.76
CA ASP A 45 15.21 -13.04 12.91
C ASP A 45 15.14 -12.18 11.62
N THR A 46 15.31 -12.85 10.46
CA THR A 46 15.14 -12.23 9.15
C THR A 46 13.72 -11.72 8.90
N GLY A 47 12.69 -12.47 9.31
CA GLY A 47 11.29 -12.08 9.12
C GLY A 47 10.87 -10.89 9.99
N LEU A 48 11.51 -10.70 11.15
CA LEU A 48 11.32 -9.52 11.99
C LEU A 48 11.97 -8.28 11.38
N MET A 49 13.16 -8.40 10.79
CA MET A 49 13.80 -7.28 10.08
C MET A 49 12.93 -6.79 8.92
N GLU A 50 12.38 -7.72 8.12
CA GLU A 50 11.47 -7.40 7.02
C GLU A 50 10.20 -6.68 7.51
N LEU A 51 9.63 -7.10 8.66
CA LEU A 51 8.49 -6.44 9.29
C LEU A 51 8.79 -4.97 9.63
N PHE A 52 9.95 -4.70 10.24
CA PHE A 52 10.36 -3.36 10.63
C PHE A 52 10.57 -2.45 9.43
N LEU A 53 11.28 -2.94 8.41
CA LEU A 53 11.48 -2.20 7.16
C LEU A 53 10.15 -1.92 6.47
N GLN A 54 9.25 -2.90 6.45
CA GLN A 54 7.94 -2.78 5.83
C GLN A 54 7.06 -1.69 6.47
N ILE A 55 7.06 -1.55 7.81
CA ILE A 55 6.29 -0.51 8.52
C ILE A 55 6.82 0.89 8.16
N ILE A 56 8.15 1.05 8.14
CA ILE A 56 8.80 2.33 7.80
C ILE A 56 8.50 2.70 6.34
N SER A 57 8.74 1.78 5.40
CA SER A 57 8.49 2.02 3.98
C SER A 57 7.02 2.32 3.69
N HIS A 58 6.10 1.61 4.34
CA HIS A 58 4.66 1.84 4.17
C HIS A 58 4.23 3.24 4.63
N GLY A 59 4.74 3.69 5.78
CA GLY A 59 4.50 5.04 6.29
C GLY A 59 5.04 6.13 5.34
N PHE A 60 6.26 5.93 4.83
CA PHE A 60 6.90 6.87 3.91
C PHE A 60 6.14 6.97 2.57
N ILE A 61 5.77 5.83 1.99
CA ILE A 61 5.01 5.78 0.73
C ILE A 61 3.63 6.41 0.91
N GLY A 62 2.95 6.14 2.03
CA GLY A 62 1.67 6.77 2.37
C GLY A 62 1.74 8.29 2.45
N ALA A 63 2.76 8.83 3.13
CA ALA A 63 2.99 10.28 3.24
C ALA A 63 3.28 10.91 1.86
N ALA A 64 4.13 10.28 1.04
CA ALA A 64 4.44 10.74 -0.31
C ALA A 64 3.22 10.76 -1.23
N LEU A 65 2.38 9.71 -1.17
CA LEU A 65 1.13 9.63 -1.95
C LEU A 65 0.11 10.68 -1.50
N PHE A 66 -0.01 10.94 -0.19
CA PHE A 66 -0.90 11.98 0.30
C PHE A 66 -0.45 13.38 -0.14
N PHE A 67 0.86 13.65 -0.06
CA PHE A 67 1.45 14.89 -0.54
C PHE A 67 1.25 15.07 -2.07
N LEU A 68 1.47 14.02 -2.85
CA LEU A 68 1.28 14.04 -4.30
C LEU A 68 -0.20 14.19 -4.69
N ALA A 69 -1.12 13.56 -3.96
CA ALA A 69 -2.55 13.73 -4.16
C ALA A 69 -3.00 15.17 -3.83
N GLY A 70 -2.45 15.77 -2.78
CA GLY A 70 -2.69 17.17 -2.42
C GLY A 70 -2.24 18.15 -3.50
N THR A 71 -1.01 18.01 -3.99
CA THR A 71 -0.49 18.87 -5.08
C THR A 71 -1.22 18.65 -6.40
N SER A 72 -1.61 17.42 -6.71
CA SER A 72 -2.40 17.13 -7.92
C SER A 72 -3.81 17.73 -7.85
N TYR A 73 -4.46 17.71 -6.69
CA TYR A 73 -5.79 18.30 -6.50
C TYR A 73 -5.75 19.83 -6.61
N ASP A 74 -4.71 20.46 -6.07
CA ASP A 74 -4.46 21.90 -6.19
C ASP A 74 -4.28 22.34 -7.66
N ARG A 75 -3.55 21.55 -8.46
CA ARG A 75 -3.35 21.77 -9.90
C ARG A 75 -4.64 21.66 -10.72
N ILE A 76 -5.49 20.67 -10.43
CA ILE A 76 -6.77 20.50 -11.13
C ILE A 76 -7.74 21.63 -10.75
N THR A 77 -7.76 22.02 -9.47
CA THR A 77 -8.63 23.10 -8.97
C THR A 77 -8.24 24.47 -9.55
N SER A 78 -6.94 24.76 -9.67
CA SER A 78 -6.45 26.01 -10.26
C SER A 78 -6.71 26.13 -11.77
N CYS A 79 -6.82 25.02 -12.49
CA CYS A 79 -7.17 25.02 -13.91
C CYS A 79 -8.69 25.11 -14.17
N LEU A 80 -9.53 24.77 -13.19
CA LEU A 80 -11.00 24.87 -13.27
C LEU A 80 -11.53 26.25 -12.82
N SER A 81 -10.69 27.03 -12.12
CA SER A 81 -11.01 28.39 -11.63
C SER A 81 -10.58 29.51 -12.60
N ARG A 82 -10.19 29.18 -13.84
CA ARG A 82 -9.78 30.12 -14.88
C ARG A 82 -10.60 29.88 -16.14
#